data_AF-A0A7X9HNR1-F1
#
_entry.id   AF-A0A7X9HNR1-F1
#
_cell.length_a   1.000
_cell.length_b   1.000
_cell.length_c   1.000
_cell.angle_alpha   90.00
_cell.angle_beta   90.00
_cell.angle_gamma   90.00
#
_symmetry.space_group_name_H-M   'P 1'
#
loop_
_entity.id
_entity.type
_entity.pdbx_description
1 polymer ?
#
loop_
_entity_poly.entity_id
_entity_poly.type
_entity_poly.pdbx_seq_one_letter_code
_entity_poly.pdbx_strand_id
1 'polypeptide(L)'
;MTRAFSFDVLSDGSLVLTVGECCIQTAAKRAHCEVTAALLEGHTATATLGALADTLERFLSATDFSALRADHPEMAGGSSCQVRLRRREDGSVAWSVVEPR
;
A
#
# COMPACT_ATOMS: atom_id res chain seq x y z
N MET A 1 18.93 -12.20 -4.26
CA MET A 1 18.11 -11.31 -5.09
C MET A 1 16.82 -11.06 -4.32
N THR A 2 16.77 -9.95 -3.57
CA THR A 2 15.61 -9.55 -2.77
C THR A 2 14.43 -9.37 -3.72
N ARG A 3 13.36 -10.16 -3.58
CA ARG A 3 12.20 -9.99 -4.46
C ARG A 3 11.57 -8.65 -4.08
N ALA A 4 11.62 -7.74 -5.05
CA ALA A 4 11.35 -6.33 -4.88
C ALA A 4 9.96 -6.10 -4.30
N PHE A 5 9.90 -5.30 -3.24
CA PHE A 5 8.68 -4.57 -2.93
C PHE A 5 8.23 -3.85 -4.20
N SER A 6 6.96 -3.97 -4.56
CA SER A 6 6.36 -3.25 -5.66
C SER A 6 4.98 -2.75 -5.25
N PHE A 7 4.54 -1.70 -5.91
CA PHE A 7 3.16 -1.26 -5.87
C PHE A 7 2.69 -0.85 -7.25
N ASP A 8 1.40 -1.04 -7.50
CA ASP A 8 0.75 -0.69 -8.74
C ASP A 8 -0.44 0.22 -8.47
N VAL A 9 -0.63 1.23 -9.32
CA VAL A 9 -1.78 2.13 -9.25
C VAL A 9 -2.76 1.70 -10.32
N LEU A 10 -3.97 1.33 -9.89
CA LEU A 10 -5.04 0.94 -10.79
C LEU A 10 -5.75 2.18 -11.35
N SER A 11 -6.40 2.02 -12.50
CA SER A 11 -7.12 3.10 -13.19
C SER A 11 -8.29 3.69 -12.41
N ASP A 12 -8.79 2.98 -11.40
CA ASP A 12 -9.83 3.45 -10.48
C ASP A 12 -9.26 4.24 -9.27
N GLY A 13 -7.95 4.50 -9.26
CA GLY A 13 -7.27 5.23 -8.19
C GLY A 13 -6.95 4.40 -6.95
N SER A 14 -7.20 3.09 -6.98
CA SER A 14 -6.76 2.18 -5.92
C SER A 14 -5.30 1.77 -6.08
N LEU A 15 -4.68 1.41 -4.97
CA LEU A 15 -3.27 1.04 -4.89
C LEU A 15 -3.16 -0.45 -4.56
N VAL A 16 -2.36 -1.22 -5.30
CA VAL A 16 -2.05 -2.61 -4.97
C VAL A 16 -0.64 -2.66 -4.41
N LEU A 17 -0.49 -3.17 -3.20
CA LEU A 17 0.79 -3.41 -2.55
C LEU A 17 1.15 -4.89 -2.68
N THR A 18 2.36 -5.18 -3.16
CA THR A 18 2.91 -6.53 -3.13
C THR A 18 3.62 -6.75 -1.79
N VAL A 19 3.07 -7.64 -0.98
CA VAL A 19 3.68 -8.16 0.24
C VAL A 19 4.43 -9.42 -0.13
N GLY A 20 5.74 -9.42 0.08
CA GLY A 20 6.61 -10.55 -0.22
C GLY A 20 7.39 -10.97 1.01
N GLU A 21 8.68 -10.68 1.02
CA GLU A 21 9.56 -10.99 2.15
C GLU A 21 9.28 -10.11 3.38
N CYS A 22 8.71 -8.92 3.18
CA CYS A 22 8.39 -7.97 4.26
C CYS A 22 6.88 -7.91 4.50
N CYS A 23 6.50 -7.54 5.72
CA CYS A 23 5.09 -7.40 6.10
C CYS A 23 4.40 -6.22 5.41
N ILE A 24 3.06 -6.23 5.39
CA ILE A 24 2.22 -5.18 4.78
C ILE A 24 2.54 -3.79 5.31
N GLN A 25 2.87 -3.64 6.60
CA GLN A 25 3.24 -2.36 7.19
C GLN A 25 4.55 -1.83 6.58
N THR A 26 5.54 -2.70 6.36
CA THR A 26 6.81 -2.32 5.75
C THR A 26 6.62 -1.99 4.28
N ALA A 27 5.81 -2.77 3.56
CA ALA A 27 5.44 -2.50 2.18
C ALA A 27 4.75 -1.12 2.05
N ALA A 28 3.73 -0.85 2.87
CA ALA A 28 3.03 0.44 2.87
C ALA A 28 3.97 1.62 3.21
N LYS A 29 4.90 1.46 4.17
CA LYS A 29 5.90 2.50 4.47
C LYS A 29 6.83 2.78 3.28
N ARG A 30 7.30 1.73 2.59
CA ARG A 30 8.15 1.89 1.40
C ARG A 30 7.40 2.58 0.27
N ALA A 31 6.16 2.16 0.00
CA ALA A 31 5.28 2.82 -0.97
C ALA A 31 5.13 4.31 -0.66
N HIS A 32 4.86 4.65 0.60
CA HIS A 32 4.67 6.02 1.03
C HIS A 32 5.92 6.86 0.79
N CYS A 33 7.10 6.34 1.14
CA CYS A 33 8.37 7.01 0.89
C CYS A 33 8.63 7.25 -0.59
N GLU A 34 8.39 6.24 -1.46
CA GLU A 34 8.59 6.36 -2.91
C GLU A 34 7.63 7.38 -3.54
N VAL A 35 6.35 7.33 -3.18
CA VAL A 35 5.34 8.30 -3.66
C VAL A 35 5.67 9.71 -3.18
N THR A 36 6.10 9.88 -1.92
CA THR A 36 6.49 11.18 -1.37
C THR A 36 7.74 11.73 -2.05
N ALA A 37 8.74 10.88 -2.32
CA ALA A 37 9.92 11.28 -3.07
C ALA A 37 9.54 11.77 -4.48
N ALA A 38 8.69 11.02 -5.20
CA ALA A 38 8.21 11.40 -6.53
C ALA A 38 7.44 12.74 -6.52
N LEU A 39 6.69 13.04 -5.46
CA LEU A 39 6.03 14.33 -5.25
C LEU A 39 7.03 15.48 -5.10
N LEU A 40 8.09 15.27 -4.31
CA LEU A 40 9.12 16.28 -4.06
C LEU A 40 9.99 16.55 -5.30
N GLU A 41 10.18 15.55 -6.16
CA GLU A 41 10.90 15.69 -7.44
C GLU A 41 10.11 16.47 -8.50
N GLY A 42 8.88 16.91 -8.21
CA GLY A 42 8.11 17.79 -9.09
C GLY A 42 7.48 17.10 -10.31
N HIS A 43 7.25 15.78 -10.24
CA HIS A 43 6.56 15.06 -11.31
C HIS A 43 5.16 15.64 -11.55
N THR A 44 4.80 15.85 -12.82
CA THR A 44 3.54 16.47 -13.30
C THR A 44 2.26 15.75 -12.86
N ALA A 45 2.35 14.55 -12.28
CA ALA A 45 1.25 13.75 -11.74
C ALA A 45 0.94 14.05 -10.25
N THR A 46 1.08 15.30 -9.82
CA THR A 46 1.02 15.71 -8.40
C THR A 46 -0.30 15.38 -7.72
N ALA A 47 -1.44 15.52 -8.41
CA ALA A 47 -2.75 15.23 -7.82
C ALA A 47 -2.96 13.74 -7.49
N THR A 48 -2.57 12.85 -8.40
CA THR A 48 -2.68 11.40 -8.22
C THR A 48 -1.69 10.92 -7.17
N LEU A 49 -0.43 11.36 -7.23
CA LEU A 49 0.58 11.01 -6.23
C LEU A 49 0.21 11.55 -4.84
N GLY A 50 -0.38 12.74 -4.75
CA GLY A 50 -0.86 13.32 -3.49
C GLY A 50 -1.98 12.48 -2.86
N ALA A 51 -2.94 12.02 -3.67
CA ALA A 51 -4.02 11.14 -3.21
C ALA A 51 -3.49 9.77 -2.75
N LEU A 52 -2.46 9.23 -3.42
CA LEU A 52 -1.81 7.99 -3.04
C LEU A 52 -1.04 8.13 -1.72
N ALA A 53 -0.29 9.22 -1.54
CA ALA A 53 0.42 9.52 -0.30
C ALA A 53 -0.56 9.61 0.89
N ASP A 54 -1.64 10.38 0.74
CA ASP A 54 -2.67 10.50 1.78
C ASP A 54 -3.37 9.16 2.07
N THR A 55 -3.63 8.33 1.04
CA THR A 55 -4.19 6.98 1.24
C THR A 55 -3.24 6.10 2.05
N LEU A 56 -1.95 6.13 1.73
CA LEU A 56 -0.92 5.36 2.43
C LEU A 56 -0.71 5.85 3.87
N GLU A 57 -0.67 7.16 4.09
CA GLU A 57 -0.54 7.75 5.43
C GLU A 57 -1.72 7.35 6.32
N ARG A 58 -2.95 7.42 5.80
CA ARG A 58 -4.16 6.99 6.51
C ARG A 58 -4.15 5.52 6.83
N PHE A 59 -3.78 4.67 5.88
CA PHE A 59 -3.64 3.24 6.12
C PHE A 59 -2.61 2.95 7.21
N LEU A 60 -1.45 3.61 7.18
CA LEU A 60 -0.40 3.47 8.18
C LEU A 60 -0.80 3.94 9.57
N SER A 61 -1.66 4.96 9.65
CA SER A 61 -2.06 5.58 10.92
C SER A 61 -3.29 4.93 11.56
N ALA A 62 -4.22 4.41 10.75
CA ALA A 62 -5.50 3.89 11.22
C ALA A 62 -5.53 2.36 11.38
N THR A 63 -4.58 1.63 10.79
CA THR A 63 -4.61 0.16 10.79
C THR A 63 -3.91 -0.42 12.02
N ASP A 64 -4.61 -1.29 12.74
CA ASP A 64 -3.96 -2.18 13.70
C ASP A 64 -3.28 -3.33 12.95
N PHE A 65 -2.00 -3.16 12.65
CA PHE A 65 -1.19 -4.16 11.96
C PHE A 65 -0.93 -5.42 12.78
N SER A 66 -1.12 -5.40 14.10
CA SER A 66 -0.99 -6.59 14.92
C SER A 66 -2.20 -7.49 14.74
N ALA A 67 -3.40 -6.93 14.89
CA ALA A 67 -4.65 -7.64 14.65
C ALA A 67 -4.74 -8.13 13.19
N LEU A 68 -4.43 -7.25 12.23
CA LEU A 68 -4.45 -7.58 10.80
C LEU A 68 -3.60 -8.81 10.46
N ARG A 69 -2.39 -8.90 11.00
CA ARG A 69 -1.48 -10.03 10.73
C ARG A 69 -1.85 -11.29 11.51
N ALA A 70 -2.59 -11.18 12.61
CA ALA A 70 -3.13 -12.33 13.31
C ALA A 70 -4.28 -12.97 12.49
N ASP A 71 -5.13 -12.15 11.89
CA ASP A 71 -6.26 -12.60 11.06
C ASP A 71 -5.81 -13.01 9.65
N HIS A 72 -4.77 -12.36 9.11
CA HIS A 72 -4.19 -12.61 7.78
C HIS A 72 -2.67 -12.85 7.88
N PRO A 73 -2.23 -14.07 8.23
CA PRO A 73 -0.81 -14.40 8.39
C PRO A 73 0.03 -14.12 7.13
N GLU A 74 -0.55 -14.22 5.94
CA GLU A 74 0.10 -13.88 4.67
C GLU A 74 0.58 -12.42 4.61
N MET A 75 -0.08 -11.51 5.33
CA MET A 75 0.32 -10.10 5.43
C MET A 75 1.50 -9.87 6.37
N ALA A 76 1.92 -10.87 7.15
CA ALA A 76 3.11 -10.80 7.98
C ALA A 76 4.41 -10.90 7.17
N GLY A 77 4.32 -11.24 5.88
CA GLY A 77 5.46 -11.50 5.01
C GLY A 77 5.88 -12.97 5.04
N GLY A 78 6.83 -13.32 4.18
CA GLY A 78 7.30 -14.71 4.00
C GLY A 78 6.50 -15.51 2.95
N SER A 79 5.31 -15.03 2.58
CA SER A 79 4.54 -15.53 1.43
C SER A 79 4.14 -14.34 0.55
N SER A 80 4.12 -14.54 -0.76
CA SER A 80 3.71 -13.49 -1.68
C SER A 80 2.19 -13.31 -1.62
N CYS A 81 1.71 -12.14 -1.22
CA CYS A 81 0.31 -11.75 -1.33
C CYS A 81 0.19 -10.32 -1.86
N GLN A 82 -0.95 -10.02 -2.49
CA GLN A 82 -1.25 -8.69 -2.97
C GLN A 82 -2.39 -8.10 -2.15
N VAL A 83 -2.24 -6.85 -1.76
CA VAL A 83 -3.23 -6.13 -0.94
C VAL A 83 -3.63 -4.87 -1.66
N ARG A 84 -4.91 -4.78 -2.00
CA ARG A 84 -5.49 -3.58 -2.61
C ARG A 84 -5.96 -2.63 -1.53
N LEU A 85 -5.53 -1.37 -1.59
CA LEU A 85 -5.98 -0.25 -0.77
C LEU A 85 -6.88 0.66 -1.62
N ARG A 86 -8.05 1.01 -1.08
CA ARG A 86 -9.00 1.91 -1.72
C ARG A 86 -9.52 2.92 -0.71
N ARG A 87 -9.40 4.20 -1.04
CA ARG A 87 -10.05 5.26 -0.27
C ARG A 87 -11.57 5.18 -0.43
N ARG A 88 -12.28 5.25 0.70
CA ARG A 88 -13.75 5.34 0.74
C ARG A 88 -14.19 6.80 0.73
N GLU A 89 -15.48 7.03 0.47
CA GLU A 89 -16.09 8.38 0.44
C GLU A 89 -15.97 9.10 1.78
N ASP A 90 -15.96 8.37 2.89
CA ASP A 90 -15.73 8.91 4.25
C ASP A 90 -14.26 9.25 4.55
N GLY A 91 -13.36 9.04 3.58
CA GLY A 91 -11.92 9.26 3.73
C GLY A 91 -11.19 8.16 4.50
N SER A 92 -11.86 7.07 4.92
CA SER A 92 -11.20 5.89 5.44
C SER A 92 -10.57 5.05 4.33
N VAL A 93 -9.65 4.15 4.68
CA VAL A 93 -9.01 3.26 3.72
C VAL A 93 -9.56 1.85 3.90
N ALA A 94 -10.24 1.36 2.87
CA ALA A 94 -10.59 -0.04 2.74
C ALA A 94 -9.37 -0.82 2.23
N TRP A 95 -9.21 -2.06 2.68
CA TRP A 95 -8.23 -2.97 2.13
C TRP A 95 -8.85 -4.34 1.84
N SER A 96 -8.27 -5.07 0.90
CA SER A 96 -8.64 -6.45 0.58
C SER A 96 -7.44 -7.20 0.00
N VAL A 97 -7.29 -8.48 0.35
CA VAL A 97 -6.35 -9.38 -0.36
C VAL A 97 -6.89 -9.58 -1.78
N VAL A 98 -6.00 -9.54 -2.77
CA VAL A 98 -6.30 -9.85 -4.16
C VAL A 98 -5.42 -11.00 -4.62
N GLU A 99 -5.97 -11.87 -5.47
CA GLU A 99 -5.21 -12.99 -6.04
C GLU A 99 -4.11 -12.43 -6.96
N PRO A 100 -2.86 -12.92 -6.82
CA PRO A 100 -1.79 -12.55 -7.75
C PRO A 100 -2.18 -13.04 -9.15
N ARG A 101 -2.25 -12.10 -10.10
CA ARG A 101 -2.48 -12.41 -11.52
C ARG A 101 -1.27 -13.10 -12.16
#